data_AF-A0A4Q9GRW1-F1
#
_entry.id   AF-A0A4Q9GRW1-F1
#
_cell.length_a   1.000
_cell.length_b   1.000
_cell.length_c   1.000
_cell.angle_alpha   90.00
_cell.angle_beta   90.00
_cell.angle_gamma   90.00
#
_symmetry.space_group_name_H-M   'P 1'
#
loop_
_entity.id
_entity.type
_entity.pdbx_description
1 polymer ?
#
loop_
_entity_poly.entity_id
_entity_poly.type
_entity_poly.pdbx_seq_one_letter_code
_entity_poly.pdbx_strand_id
1 'polypeptide(L)'
;MWAGPALDDAIKSWRGDEAREDLVALLIARRTPIEQAKAAIGDYAAKAGLDANQKLTLLFAGVFDEINDQRSRVVTGIERFARKQRTLADRIKTESIRISQTQRDMAAQMSEDGQKEQQTLDWDTRIYDERSQSLTYVCETPVILEQRAFDLAREIQGRMN
;
A
#
# COMPACT_ATOMS: atom_id res chain seq x y z
N MET A 1 16.84 -9.46 3.75
CA MET A 1 15.75 -9.40 2.75
C MET A 1 16.20 -9.98 1.40
N TRP A 2 17.43 -9.71 0.94
CA TRP A 2 18.08 -10.42 -0.18
C TRP A 2 19.55 -10.61 0.15
N ALA A 3 20.11 -11.78 -0.16
CA ALA A 3 21.52 -12.08 0.06
C ALA A 3 22.22 -12.64 -1.20
N GLY A 4 21.61 -12.42 -2.38
CA GLY A 4 22.24 -12.65 -3.67
C GLY A 4 23.04 -11.43 -4.16
N PRO A 5 23.38 -11.37 -5.45
CA PRO A 5 24.15 -10.27 -6.05
C PRO A 5 23.49 -8.89 -5.84
N ALA A 6 24.31 -7.84 -5.91
CA ALA A 6 23.84 -6.46 -5.84
C ALA A 6 22.82 -6.17 -6.96
N LEU A 7 21.81 -5.36 -6.64
CA LEU A 7 20.67 -5.13 -7.53
C LEU A 7 20.75 -3.81 -8.29
N ASP A 8 21.68 -2.92 -7.96
CA ASP A 8 21.74 -1.55 -8.49
C ASP A 8 21.72 -1.49 -10.02
N ASP A 9 22.45 -2.38 -10.69
CA ASP A 9 22.47 -2.47 -12.14
C ASP A 9 21.38 -3.38 -12.70
N ALA A 10 20.97 -4.40 -11.96
CA ALA A 10 19.87 -5.28 -12.33
C ALA A 10 18.53 -4.53 -12.37
N ILE A 11 18.30 -3.58 -11.44
CA ILE A 11 17.09 -2.73 -11.40
C ILE A 11 17.00 -1.85 -12.66
N LYS A 12 18.14 -1.43 -13.22
CA LYS A 12 18.17 -0.60 -14.44
C LYS A 12 17.93 -1.43 -15.71
N SER A 13 18.11 -2.74 -15.65
CA SER A 13 18.22 -3.61 -16.83
C SER A 13 17.29 -4.83 -16.81
N TRP A 14 16.45 -4.98 -15.78
CA TRP A 14 15.48 -6.07 -15.72
C TRP A 14 14.30 -5.91 -16.70
N ARG A 15 14.15 -4.77 -17.38
CA ARG A 15 13.16 -4.63 -18.47
C ARG A 15 13.78 -5.02 -19.82
N GLY A 16 12.97 -5.32 -20.83
CA GLY A 16 13.37 -5.73 -22.18
C GLY A 16 13.35 -7.23 -22.45
N ASP A 17 12.77 -8.04 -21.55
CA ASP A 17 12.51 -9.47 -21.76
C ASP A 17 11.06 -9.73 -21.36
N GLU A 18 10.21 -9.98 -22.36
CA GLU A 18 8.76 -10.13 -22.17
C GLU A 18 8.42 -11.28 -21.21
N ALA A 19 9.12 -12.41 -21.31
CA ALA A 19 8.86 -13.57 -20.46
C ALA A 19 9.21 -13.28 -18.99
N ARG A 20 10.28 -12.52 -18.74
CA ARG A 20 10.64 -12.06 -17.39
C ARG A 20 9.64 -11.03 -16.88
N GLU A 21 9.23 -10.08 -17.70
CA GLU A 21 8.26 -9.03 -17.31
C GLU A 21 6.90 -9.61 -16.96
N ASP A 22 6.39 -10.54 -17.77
CA ASP A 22 5.15 -11.27 -17.49
C ASP A 22 5.25 -12.08 -16.19
N LEU A 23 6.39 -12.72 -15.96
CA LEU A 23 6.64 -13.43 -14.72
C LEU A 23 6.65 -12.46 -13.54
N VAL A 24 7.35 -11.33 -13.61
CA VAL A 24 7.32 -10.29 -12.55
C VAL A 24 5.89 -9.86 -12.27
N ALA A 25 5.10 -9.55 -13.30
CA ALA A 25 3.70 -9.16 -13.14
C ALA A 25 2.85 -10.24 -12.44
N LEU A 26 3.06 -11.52 -12.78
CA LEU A 26 2.42 -12.66 -12.12
C LEU A 26 2.85 -12.79 -10.65
N LEU A 27 4.16 -12.64 -10.38
CA LEU A 27 4.74 -12.77 -9.04
C LEU A 27 4.30 -11.66 -8.11
N ILE A 28 4.15 -10.42 -8.56
CA ILE A 28 3.72 -9.29 -7.69
C ILE A 28 2.20 -9.23 -7.51
N ALA A 29 1.43 -9.88 -8.37
CA ALA A 29 -0.03 -9.82 -8.31
C ALA A 29 -0.56 -10.42 -7.01
N ARG A 30 -1.25 -9.60 -6.20
CA ARG A 30 -1.85 -10.01 -4.91
C ARG A 30 -2.79 -11.20 -5.01
N ARG A 31 -3.48 -11.35 -6.16
CA ARG A 31 -4.37 -12.48 -6.43
C ARG A 31 -3.65 -13.81 -6.67
N THR A 32 -2.35 -13.78 -6.98
CA THR A 32 -1.54 -14.97 -7.19
C THR A 32 -1.11 -15.53 -5.84
N PRO A 33 -1.57 -16.73 -5.43
CA PRO A 33 -1.14 -17.37 -4.20
C PRO A 33 0.38 -17.54 -4.17
N ILE A 34 0.99 -17.42 -3.00
CA ILE A 34 2.45 -17.44 -2.89
C ILE A 34 3.04 -18.78 -3.37
N GLU A 35 2.37 -19.90 -3.14
CA GLU A 35 2.81 -21.21 -3.61
C GLU A 35 2.78 -21.33 -5.14
N GLN A 36 1.81 -20.71 -5.81
CA GLN A 36 1.79 -20.64 -7.28
C GLN A 36 2.95 -19.78 -7.81
N ALA A 37 3.24 -18.66 -7.14
CA ALA A 37 4.36 -17.79 -7.48
C ALA A 37 5.70 -18.53 -7.33
N LYS A 38 5.87 -19.30 -6.24
CA LYS A 38 7.06 -20.13 -6.02
C LYS A 38 7.23 -21.21 -7.10
N ALA A 39 6.15 -21.89 -7.48
CA ALA A 39 6.19 -22.87 -8.57
C ALA A 39 6.65 -22.23 -9.89
N ALA A 40 6.11 -21.04 -10.24
CA ALA A 40 6.52 -20.31 -11.44
C ALA A 40 8.00 -19.89 -11.42
N ILE A 41 8.54 -19.51 -10.25
CA ILE A 41 9.98 -19.26 -10.07
C ILE A 41 10.78 -20.53 -10.32
N GLY A 42 10.34 -21.68 -9.80
CA GLY A 42 10.97 -22.98 -10.03
C GLY A 42 11.04 -23.35 -11.51
N ASP A 43 9.94 -23.18 -12.23
CA ASP A 43 9.85 -23.45 -13.67
C ASP A 43 10.77 -22.52 -14.48
N TYR A 44 10.84 -21.24 -14.11
CA TYR A 44 11.74 -20.27 -14.73
C TYR A 44 13.20 -20.64 -14.48
N ALA A 45 13.56 -20.99 -13.24
CA ALA A 45 14.91 -21.40 -12.87
C ALA A 45 15.36 -22.66 -13.64
N ALA A 46 14.48 -23.66 -13.76
CA ALA A 46 14.78 -24.90 -14.49
C ALA A 46 15.08 -24.66 -15.98
N LYS A 47 14.50 -23.62 -16.58
CA LYS A 47 14.70 -23.22 -17.98
C LYS A 47 15.86 -22.22 -18.16
N ALA A 48 16.43 -21.70 -17.07
CA ALA A 48 17.36 -20.58 -17.13
C ALA A 48 18.74 -20.97 -17.70
N GLY A 49 19.13 -22.26 -17.58
CA GLY A 49 20.36 -22.79 -18.14
C GLY A 49 21.61 -22.31 -17.40
N LEU A 50 22.72 -22.13 -18.12
CA LEU A 50 24.02 -21.73 -17.53
C LEU A 50 23.99 -20.32 -16.89
N ASP A 51 23.11 -19.45 -17.37
CA ASP A 51 22.98 -18.07 -16.87
C ASP A 51 21.94 -17.94 -15.74
N ALA A 52 21.61 -19.04 -15.06
CA ALA A 52 20.54 -19.09 -14.05
C ALA A 52 20.66 -17.98 -13.00
N ASN A 53 21.84 -17.80 -12.41
CA ASN A 53 22.05 -16.78 -11.38
C ASN A 53 21.81 -15.36 -11.89
N GLN A 54 22.26 -15.04 -13.11
CA GLN A 54 22.04 -13.73 -13.70
C GLN A 54 20.56 -13.50 -13.98
N LYS A 55 19.88 -14.48 -14.59
CA LYS A 55 18.45 -14.40 -14.92
C LYS A 55 17.57 -14.31 -13.67
N LEU A 56 17.92 -15.03 -12.61
CA LEU A 56 17.22 -14.98 -11.32
C LEU A 56 17.48 -13.67 -10.58
N THR A 57 18.69 -13.11 -10.68
CA THR A 57 18.99 -11.78 -10.14
C THR A 57 18.16 -10.70 -10.84
N LEU A 58 18.06 -10.74 -12.17
CA LEU A 58 17.20 -9.82 -12.93
C LEU A 58 15.72 -10.00 -12.60
N LEU A 59 15.26 -11.25 -12.43
CA LEU A 59 13.89 -11.54 -12.00
C LEU A 59 13.60 -10.91 -10.63
N PHE A 60 14.48 -11.11 -9.65
CA PHE A 60 14.29 -10.52 -8.33
C PHE A 60 14.37 -8.99 -8.36
N ALA A 61 15.28 -8.42 -9.16
CA ALA A 61 15.37 -6.98 -9.34
C ALA A 61 14.04 -6.39 -9.81
N GLY A 62 13.36 -7.04 -10.76
CA GLY A 62 12.05 -6.61 -11.23
C GLY A 62 10.95 -6.74 -10.18
N VAL A 63 10.91 -7.86 -9.46
CA VAL A 63 9.97 -8.05 -8.33
C VAL A 63 10.17 -6.97 -7.26
N PHE A 64 11.42 -6.68 -6.90
CA PHE A 64 11.78 -5.70 -5.89
C PHE A 64 11.44 -4.27 -6.31
N ASP A 65 11.78 -3.89 -7.56
CA ASP A 65 11.47 -2.58 -8.13
C ASP A 65 9.95 -2.32 -8.11
N GLU A 66 9.17 -3.25 -8.67
CA GLU A 66 7.72 -3.11 -8.77
C GLU A 66 7.00 -3.13 -7.41
N ILE A 67 7.41 -4.00 -6.47
CA ILE A 67 6.81 -4.02 -5.12
C ILE A 67 7.15 -2.73 -4.36
N ASN A 68 8.38 -2.22 -4.46
CA ASN A 68 8.76 -0.96 -3.79
C ASN A 68 8.00 0.24 -4.34
N ASP A 69 7.78 0.27 -5.66
CA ASP A 69 6.99 1.31 -6.31
C ASP A 69 5.51 1.25 -5.86
N GLN A 70 4.92 0.04 -5.81
CA GLN A 70 3.58 -0.17 -5.25
C GLN A 70 3.49 0.27 -3.78
N ARG A 71 4.46 -0.13 -2.95
CA ARG A 71 4.53 0.23 -1.54
C ARG A 71 4.61 1.74 -1.36
N SER A 72 5.48 2.41 -2.12
CA SER A 72 5.65 3.86 -2.06
C SER A 72 4.35 4.59 -2.40
N ARG A 73 3.64 4.16 -3.45
CA ARG A 73 2.31 4.70 -3.79
C ARG A 73 1.29 4.53 -2.65
N VAL A 74 1.25 3.35 -2.03
CA VAL A 74 0.34 3.07 -0.90
C VAL A 74 0.67 3.98 0.28
N VAL A 75 1.94 4.08 0.67
CA VAL A 75 2.39 4.92 1.79
C VAL A 75 2.06 6.39 1.53
N THR A 76 2.36 6.93 0.34
CA THR A 76 1.97 8.30 -0.01
C THR A 76 0.45 8.50 0.03
N GLY A 77 -0.33 7.48 -0.32
CA GLY A 77 -1.78 7.46 -0.16
C GLY A 77 -2.22 7.57 1.30
N ILE A 78 -1.62 6.77 2.18
CA ILE A 78 -1.87 6.79 3.63
C ILE A 78 -1.53 8.16 4.22
N GLU A 79 -0.39 8.74 3.85
CA GLU A 79 -0.01 10.07 4.32
C GLU A 79 -1.01 11.16 3.92
N ARG A 80 -1.47 11.15 2.64
CA ARG A 80 -2.53 12.07 2.19
C ARG A 80 -3.82 11.87 2.97
N PHE A 81 -4.19 10.61 3.23
CA PHE A 81 -5.37 10.28 4.01
C PHE A 81 -5.25 10.80 5.44
N ALA A 82 -4.12 10.57 6.12
CA ALA A 82 -3.86 11.05 7.46
C ALA A 82 -3.92 12.58 7.56
N ARG A 83 -3.37 13.30 6.56
CA ARG A 83 -3.50 14.78 6.50
C ARG A 83 -4.96 15.21 6.40
N LYS A 84 -5.77 14.58 5.54
CA LYS A 84 -7.20 14.88 5.42
C LYS A 84 -7.98 14.56 6.71
N GLN A 85 -7.63 13.47 7.39
CA GLN A 85 -8.22 13.13 8.69
C GLN A 85 -7.93 14.20 9.74
N ARG A 86 -6.71 14.72 9.79
CA ARG A 86 -6.35 15.82 10.69
C ARG A 86 -7.16 17.08 10.39
N THR A 87 -7.26 17.48 9.12
CA THR A 87 -8.06 18.64 8.71
C THR A 87 -9.53 18.49 9.11
N LEU A 88 -10.11 17.30 8.92
CA LEU A 88 -11.49 17.01 9.32
C LEU A 88 -11.66 17.09 10.86
N ALA A 89 -10.73 16.51 11.62
CA ALA A 89 -10.75 16.58 13.08
C ALA A 89 -10.65 18.03 13.59
N ASP A 90 -9.79 18.85 13.00
CA ASP A 90 -9.65 20.28 13.34
C ASP A 90 -10.95 21.05 13.03
N ARG A 91 -11.63 20.72 11.93
CA ARG A 91 -12.94 21.29 11.58
C ARG A 91 -14.02 20.89 12.60
N ILE A 92 -14.17 19.60 12.88
CA ILE A 92 -15.12 19.07 13.89
C ILE A 92 -14.90 19.77 15.24
N LYS A 93 -13.64 19.88 15.68
CA LYS A 93 -13.30 20.57 16.93
C LYS A 93 -13.75 22.02 16.92
N THR A 94 -13.47 22.75 15.83
CA THR A 94 -13.83 24.17 15.70
C THR A 94 -15.35 24.36 15.69
N GLU A 95 -16.07 23.55 14.93
CA GLU A 95 -17.53 23.58 14.82
C GLU A 95 -18.20 23.20 16.14
N SER A 96 -17.71 22.18 16.83
CA SER A 96 -18.20 21.76 18.15
C SER A 96 -18.05 22.88 19.20
N ILE A 97 -16.91 23.58 19.21
CA ILE A 97 -16.70 24.74 20.09
C ILE A 97 -17.69 25.86 19.74
N ARG A 98 -17.85 26.18 18.46
CA ARG A 98 -18.79 27.23 18.01
C ARG A 98 -20.22 26.90 18.42
N ILE A 99 -20.70 25.69 18.13
CA ILE A 99 -22.07 25.26 18.47
C ILE A 99 -22.29 25.30 19.99
N SER A 100 -21.35 24.80 20.79
CA SER A 100 -21.46 24.84 22.27
C SER A 100 -21.49 26.26 22.85
N GLN A 101 -20.85 27.23 22.17
CA GLN A 101 -20.93 28.64 22.57
C GLN A 101 -22.31 29.23 22.28
N THR A 102 -22.93 28.86 21.15
CA THR A 102 -24.26 29.31 20.71
C THR A 102 -25.41 28.58 21.42
N GLN A 103 -25.18 27.37 21.94
CA GLN A 103 -26.16 26.55 22.69
C GLN A 103 -26.71 27.21 23.96
N ARG A 104 -26.11 28.31 24.43
CA ARG A 104 -26.67 29.10 25.53
C ARG A 104 -27.92 29.89 25.13
N ASP A 105 -28.26 29.94 23.84
CA ASP A 105 -29.48 30.54 23.29
C ASP A 105 -30.31 29.50 22.51
N MET A 106 -31.43 29.07 23.10
CA MET A 106 -32.36 28.10 22.53
C MET A 106 -32.98 28.59 21.20
N ALA A 107 -33.16 29.90 21.01
CA ALA A 107 -33.74 30.45 19.78
C ALA A 107 -32.74 30.36 18.62
N ALA A 108 -31.46 30.62 18.89
CA ALA A 108 -30.39 30.46 17.91
C ALA A 108 -30.21 28.99 17.50
N GLN A 109 -30.35 28.05 18.44
CA GLN A 109 -30.27 26.61 18.15
C GLN A 109 -31.44 26.09 17.30
N MET A 110 -32.66 26.59 17.56
CA MET A 110 -33.86 26.18 16.82
C MET A 110 -33.97 26.85 15.44
N SER A 111 -33.12 27.83 15.14
CA SER A 111 -33.05 28.45 13.82
C SER A 111 -32.64 27.44 12.74
N GLU A 112 -33.03 27.71 11.50
CA GLU A 112 -32.67 26.87 10.35
C GLU A 112 -31.15 26.72 10.21
N ASP A 113 -30.40 27.80 10.44
CA ASP A 113 -28.94 27.81 10.38
C ASP A 113 -28.32 26.99 11.51
N GLY A 114 -28.84 27.10 12.75
CA GLY A 114 -28.39 26.30 13.89
C GLY A 114 -28.59 24.79 13.67
N GLN A 115 -29.71 24.39 13.07
CA GLN A 115 -29.97 22.99 12.72
C GLN A 115 -29.03 22.49 11.61
N LYS A 116 -28.73 23.31 10.60
CA LYS A 116 -27.77 22.96 9.53
C LYS A 116 -26.35 22.80 10.06
N GLU A 117 -25.93 23.66 10.98
CA GLU A 117 -24.62 23.55 11.64
C GLU A 117 -24.49 22.25 12.45
N GLN A 118 -25.52 21.92 13.25
CA GLN A 118 -25.54 20.66 14.00
C GLN A 118 -25.50 19.44 13.07
N GLN A 119 -26.32 19.45 12.01
CA GLN A 119 -26.34 18.37 11.03
C GLN A 119 -24.97 18.19 10.35
N THR A 120 -24.29 19.29 10.02
CA THR A 120 -22.95 19.24 9.43
C THR A 120 -21.94 18.60 10.38
N LEU A 121 -21.95 19.01 11.65
CA LEU A 121 -21.08 18.44 12.68
C LEU A 121 -21.32 16.93 12.85
N ASP A 122 -22.58 16.50 12.88
CA ASP A 122 -22.95 15.09 13.04
C ASP A 122 -22.45 14.25 11.84
N TRP A 123 -22.63 14.76 10.61
CA TRP A 123 -22.13 14.12 9.40
C TRP A 123 -20.62 14.00 9.38
N ASP A 124 -19.92 15.08 9.71
CA ASP A 124 -18.46 15.10 9.74
C ASP A 124 -17.89 14.15 10.79
N THR A 125 -18.49 14.13 11.99
CA THR A 125 -18.11 13.22 13.07
C THR A 125 -18.28 11.78 12.64
N ARG A 126 -19.42 11.44 12.03
CA ARG A 126 -19.64 10.10 11.48
C ARG A 126 -18.61 9.71 10.42
N ILE A 127 -18.33 10.61 9.47
CA ILE A 127 -17.33 10.37 8.42
C ILE A 127 -15.94 10.17 9.03
N TYR A 128 -15.59 10.93 10.07
CA TYR A 128 -14.34 10.77 10.79
C TYR A 128 -14.24 9.39 11.45
N ASP A 129 -15.26 8.97 12.19
CA ASP A 129 -15.28 7.68 12.89
C ASP A 129 -15.19 6.49 11.94
N GLU A 130 -15.99 6.49 10.87
CA GLU A 130 -15.98 5.44 9.83
C GLU A 130 -14.58 5.32 9.18
N ARG A 131 -13.93 6.47 8.92
CA ARG A 131 -12.59 6.52 8.32
C ARG A 131 -11.51 6.11 9.30
N SER A 132 -11.63 6.45 10.58
CA SER A 132 -10.68 6.06 11.63
C SER A 132 -10.64 4.53 11.79
N GLN A 133 -11.80 3.87 11.77
CA GLN A 133 -11.92 2.41 11.82
C GLN A 133 -11.25 1.73 10.62
N SER A 134 -11.28 2.38 9.45
CA SER A 134 -10.70 1.84 8.22
C SER A 134 -9.16 1.95 8.19
N LEU A 135 -8.55 2.81 9.02
CA LEU A 135 -7.12 3.13 8.95
C LEU A 135 -6.23 1.90 9.20
N THR A 136 -6.61 1.03 10.14
CA THR A 136 -5.86 -0.19 10.48
C THR A 136 -5.62 -1.06 9.25
N TYR A 137 -6.66 -1.33 8.46
CA TYR A 137 -6.59 -2.17 7.26
C TYR A 137 -5.69 -1.58 6.17
N VAL A 138 -5.67 -0.25 6.04
CA VAL A 138 -4.82 0.41 5.05
C VAL A 138 -3.35 0.31 5.44
N CYS A 139 -3.04 0.40 6.74
CA CYS A 139 -1.68 0.29 7.27
C CYS A 139 -1.09 -1.13 7.19
N GLU A 140 -1.91 -2.17 7.06
CA GLU A 140 -1.44 -3.56 6.85
C GLU A 140 -0.94 -3.81 5.42
N THR A 141 -1.43 -3.05 4.44
CA THR A 141 -1.09 -3.27 3.03
C THR A 141 0.41 -3.17 2.74
N PRO A 142 1.17 -2.16 3.25
CA PRO A 142 2.63 -2.14 3.11
C PRO A 142 3.33 -3.37 3.69
N VAL A 143 2.87 -3.88 4.83
CA VAL A 143 3.46 -5.07 5.48
C VAL A 143 3.26 -6.32 4.61
N ILE A 144 2.07 -6.49 4.05
CA ILE A 144 1.78 -7.62 3.15
C ILE A 144 2.66 -7.58 1.89
N LEU A 145 2.92 -6.39 1.34
CA LEU A 145 3.82 -6.21 0.20
C LEU A 145 5.27 -6.60 0.56
N GLU A 146 5.74 -6.18 1.73
CA GLU A 146 7.09 -6.53 2.22
C GLU A 146 7.25 -8.03 2.49
N GLN A 147 6.24 -8.67 3.10
CA GLN A 147 6.21 -10.12 3.32
C GLN A 147 6.29 -10.89 1.99
N ARG A 148 5.50 -10.46 1.01
CA ARG A 148 5.53 -11.05 -0.34
C ARG A 148 6.91 -10.90 -0.99
N ALA A 149 7.51 -9.72 -0.93
CA ALA A 149 8.86 -9.50 -1.45
C ALA A 149 9.88 -10.43 -0.79
N PHE A 150 9.78 -10.62 0.54
CA PHE A 150 10.66 -11.51 1.29
C PHE A 150 10.50 -12.98 0.89
N ASP A 151 9.26 -13.48 0.75
CA ASP A 151 9.01 -14.87 0.35
C ASP A 151 9.53 -15.16 -1.05
N LEU A 152 9.32 -14.23 -1.99
CA LEU A 152 9.82 -14.33 -3.36
C LEU A 152 11.36 -14.24 -3.40
N ALA A 153 11.96 -13.35 -2.60
CA ALA A 153 13.42 -13.25 -2.49
C ALA A 153 14.04 -14.57 -2.04
N ARG A 154 13.46 -15.20 -1.00
CA ARG A 154 13.95 -16.47 -0.47
C ARG A 154 13.82 -17.61 -1.48
N GLU A 155 12.69 -17.69 -2.18
CA GLU A 155 12.51 -18.70 -3.21
C GLU A 155 13.53 -18.52 -4.34
N ILE A 156 13.64 -17.30 -4.89
CA ILE A 156 14.59 -17.02 -5.98
C ILE A 156 16.02 -17.33 -5.54
N GLN A 157 16.42 -16.91 -4.34
CA GLN A 157 17.76 -17.18 -3.81
C GLN A 157 18.01 -18.68 -3.64
N GLY A 158 17.01 -19.44 -3.18
CA GLY A 158 17.11 -20.90 -3.04
C GLY A 158 17.27 -21.65 -4.37
N ARG A 159 17.02 -20.98 -5.50
CA ARG A 159 17.24 -21.53 -6.86
C ARG A 159 18.58 -21.11 -7.47
N MET A 160 19.35 -20.24 -6.80
CA MET A 160 20.68 -19.84 -7.25
C MET A 160 21.71 -20.87 -6.80
N ASN A 161 22.68 -21.17 -7.67
CA ASN A 161 23.77 -22.12 -7.42
C ASN A 161 25.11 -21.42 -7.21
#